data_AF-A0A836SUF1-F1
#
_entry.id   AF-A0A836SUF1-F1
#
_cell.length_a   1.000
_cell.length_b   1.000
_cell.length_c   1.000
_cell.angle_alpha   90.00
_cell.angle_beta   90.00
_cell.angle_gamma   90.00
#
_symmetry.space_group_name_H-M   'P 1'
#
loop_
_entity.id
_entity.type
_entity.pdbx_description
1 polymer ?
#
loop_
_entity_poly.entity_id
_entity_poly.type
_entity_poly.pdbx_seq_one_letter_code
_entity_poly.pdbx_strand_id
1 'polypeptide(L)'
;TPEAYLVVFVRYALGGSMALLSLAAVWVGCLAINAEFEQGSSELLFSKPPSRWSIWTGNLAGAAVVLTVVMILAAACIYGLVRLRIFSVEAGPGERSLLRERLFVARGIVLPRQEDYTIRARRLLQKLGRKRWIGAGMARDEALRVLQYALAVRGASLAPGQTRTWIYDIGGGLPSEHAVLLKFRGLAPAHGTAALFLNWTIREGVAGRTLLEKQIRCLPGREETVVIPTAAVAGVHLLSASCTNPRVNRVPVTFDPATPPRLEIYAGRFEANYLRSVIILCANLVFLCSLGMLCGCIFSLPTAAFTSLWLLLMVNLAPYFHTMAGKRFIFYSHHAVKTTPTVGDHFFRLFFSVLDRLFYPLRITDPLKVVAEVHAIPWGQVIYEVLFKAVVAVLVMSLAASLILGRRQYVKTP
;
A
#
# COMPACT_ATOMS: atom_id res chain seq x y z
N THR A 1 -17.96 -9.38 -13.20
CA THR A 1 -18.74 -10.11 -12.19
C THR A 1 -19.29 -9.09 -11.18
N PRO A 2 -20.47 -9.33 -10.57
CA PRO A 2 -21.06 -8.43 -9.58
C PRO A 2 -20.14 -8.15 -8.38
N GLU A 3 -19.29 -9.11 -8.01
CA GLU A 3 -18.24 -8.97 -7.00
C GLU A 3 -17.26 -7.83 -7.31
N ALA A 4 -16.71 -7.81 -8.53
CA ALA A 4 -15.76 -6.78 -8.95
C ALA A 4 -16.39 -5.39 -8.95
N TYR A 5 -17.67 -5.28 -9.30
CA TYR A 5 -18.39 -4.01 -9.28
C TYR A 5 -18.56 -3.47 -7.85
N LEU A 6 -18.92 -4.30 -6.88
CA LEU A 6 -19.08 -3.88 -5.48
C LEU A 6 -17.76 -3.43 -4.86
N VAL A 7 -16.68 -4.18 -5.09
CA VAL A 7 -15.34 -3.81 -4.64
C VAL A 7 -14.90 -2.46 -5.21
N VAL A 8 -15.12 -2.27 -6.51
CA VAL A 8 -14.81 -1.04 -7.22
C VAL A 8 -15.65 0.12 -6.67
N PHE A 9 -16.95 -0.09 -6.45
CA PHE A 9 -17.85 0.91 -5.87
C PHE A 9 -17.40 1.35 -4.48
N VAL A 10 -17.10 0.41 -3.57
CA VAL A 10 -16.63 0.75 -2.21
C VAL A 10 -15.33 1.53 -2.27
N ARG A 11 -14.37 1.11 -3.11
CA ARG A 11 -13.10 1.80 -3.27
C ARG A 11 -13.27 3.23 -3.77
N TYR A 12 -14.09 3.43 -4.79
CA TYR A 12 -14.31 4.77 -5.36
C TYR A 12 -15.14 5.67 -4.45
N ALA A 13 -16.20 5.14 -3.82
CA ALA A 13 -17.04 5.93 -2.91
C ALA A 13 -16.25 6.37 -1.68
N LEU A 14 -15.59 5.43 -0.99
CA LEU A 14 -14.85 5.74 0.23
C LEU A 14 -13.56 6.53 -0.08
N GLY A 15 -12.94 6.29 -1.23
CA GLY A 15 -11.78 7.05 -1.70
C GLY A 15 -12.14 8.48 -2.07
N GLY A 16 -13.28 8.68 -2.74
CA GLY A 16 -13.84 10.00 -3.04
C GLY A 16 -14.18 10.78 -1.76
N SER A 17 -14.86 10.14 -0.80
CA SER A 17 -15.14 10.74 0.52
C SER A 17 -13.85 11.12 1.25
N MET A 18 -12.84 10.25 1.27
CA MET A 18 -11.55 10.55 1.88
C MET A 18 -10.85 11.72 1.18
N ALA A 19 -10.86 11.78 -0.15
CA ALA A 19 -10.26 12.89 -0.89
C ALA A 19 -10.93 14.23 -0.57
N LEU A 20 -12.26 14.28 -0.56
CA LEU A 20 -13.00 15.50 -0.20
C LEU A 20 -12.78 15.89 1.25
N LEU A 21 -12.82 14.94 2.17
CA LEU A 21 -12.57 15.18 3.59
C LEU A 21 -11.13 15.57 3.87
N SER A 22 -10.16 15.08 3.09
CA SER A 22 -8.75 15.47 3.21
C SER A 22 -8.55 16.96 2.89
N LEU A 23 -9.22 17.46 1.84
CA LEU A 23 -9.20 18.87 1.48
C LEU A 23 -9.91 19.71 2.54
N ALA A 24 -11.07 19.25 3.01
CA ALA A 24 -11.81 19.91 4.08
C ALA A 24 -11.01 19.94 5.39
N ALA A 25 -10.31 18.86 5.75
CA ALA A 25 -9.50 18.78 6.97
C ALA A 25 -8.39 19.83 6.99
N VAL A 26 -7.67 19.94 5.87
CA VAL A 26 -6.64 20.96 5.68
C VAL A 26 -7.24 22.37 5.80
N TRP A 27 -8.36 22.62 5.12
CA TRP A 27 -9.03 23.92 5.12
C TRP A 27 -9.54 24.31 6.50
N VAL A 28 -10.24 23.41 7.17
CA VAL A 28 -10.74 23.58 8.55
C VAL A 28 -9.58 23.83 9.50
N GLY A 29 -8.44 23.14 9.33
CA GLY A 29 -7.25 23.39 10.13
C GLY A 29 -6.71 24.81 9.96
N CYS A 30 -6.61 25.29 8.71
CA CYS A 30 -6.19 26.67 8.42
C CYS A 30 -7.16 27.70 9.02
N LEU A 31 -8.47 27.47 8.91
CA LEU A 31 -9.50 28.35 9.47
C LEU A 31 -9.51 28.38 10.99
N ALA A 32 -9.38 27.21 11.64
CA ALA A 32 -9.47 27.08 13.10
C ALA A 32 -8.42 27.92 13.85
N ILE A 33 -7.25 28.14 13.24
CA ILE A 33 -6.20 28.99 13.80
C ILE A 33 -6.36 30.45 13.38
N ASN A 34 -6.74 30.73 12.14
CA ASN A 34 -6.92 32.13 11.70
C ASN A 34 -8.11 32.81 12.39
N ALA A 35 -9.20 32.08 12.63
CA ALA A 35 -10.36 32.61 13.36
C ALA A 35 -9.98 33.08 14.78
N GLU A 36 -9.08 32.37 15.46
CA GLU A 36 -8.56 32.79 16.77
C GLU A 36 -7.73 34.08 16.71
N PHE A 37 -6.96 34.26 15.63
CA PHE A 37 -6.20 35.50 15.43
C PHE A 37 -7.10 36.70 15.10
N GLU A 38 -8.16 36.49 14.32
CA GLU A 38 -9.07 37.54 13.90
C GLU A 38 -10.06 37.95 14.99
N GLN A 39 -10.57 36.99 15.78
CA GLN A 39 -11.63 37.24 16.76
C GLN A 39 -11.13 37.85 18.09
N GLY A 40 -9.81 37.90 18.35
CA GLY A 40 -9.26 38.56 19.55
C GLY A 40 -9.70 37.95 20.89
N SER A 41 -10.27 36.74 20.86
CA SER A 41 -11.03 36.08 21.94
C SER A 41 -10.23 35.82 23.23
N SER A 42 -8.90 35.97 23.18
CA SER A 42 -8.03 35.74 24.34
C SER A 42 -7.91 36.93 25.29
N GLU A 43 -8.32 38.14 24.88
CA GLU A 43 -8.21 39.34 25.73
C GLU A 43 -9.44 39.60 26.62
N LEU A 44 -10.61 38.99 26.32
CA LEU A 44 -11.88 39.29 27.03
C LEU A 44 -12.36 38.21 27.99
N LEU A 45 -11.81 36.99 27.97
CA LEU A 45 -12.38 35.84 28.69
C LEU A 45 -11.51 35.21 29.79
N PHE A 46 -10.20 35.51 29.87
CA PHE A 46 -9.34 34.83 30.86
C PHE A 46 -8.33 35.77 31.54
N SER A 47 -8.47 35.92 32.86
CA SER A 47 -7.52 36.61 33.75
C SER A 47 -6.14 35.93 33.85
N LYS A 48 -5.97 34.75 33.23
CA LYS A 48 -4.69 34.08 33.00
C LYS A 48 -4.67 33.54 31.56
N PRO A 49 -3.74 33.97 30.70
CA PRO A 49 -3.68 33.48 29.33
C PRO A 49 -3.48 31.96 29.34
N PRO A 50 -4.37 31.17 28.70
CA PRO A 50 -4.16 29.74 28.60
C PRO A 50 -2.85 29.45 27.86
N SER A 51 -2.17 28.38 28.25
CA SER A 51 -0.93 27.97 27.59
C SER A 51 -1.19 27.75 26.09
N ARG A 52 -0.32 28.29 25.22
CA ARG A 52 -0.50 28.31 23.75
C ARG A 52 -0.70 26.92 23.15
N TRP A 53 -0.07 25.91 23.73
CA TRP A 53 -0.26 24.52 23.32
C TRP A 53 -1.70 24.04 23.56
N SER A 54 -2.35 24.45 24.65
CA SER A 54 -3.72 24.07 25.02
C SER A 54 -4.75 24.64 24.04
N ILE A 55 -4.54 25.86 23.53
CA ILE A 55 -5.41 26.46 22.50
C ILE A 55 -5.30 25.65 21.22
N TRP A 56 -4.07 25.37 20.79
CA TRP A 56 -3.82 24.60 19.58
C TRP A 56 -4.39 23.19 19.67
N THR A 57 -4.17 22.47 20.77
CA THR A 57 -4.72 21.11 20.95
C THR A 57 -6.24 21.11 21.11
N GLY A 58 -6.82 22.14 21.73
CA GLY A 58 -8.28 22.29 21.87
C GLY A 58 -8.97 22.45 20.51
N ASN A 59 -8.46 23.35 19.68
CA ASN A 59 -9.01 23.57 18.33
C ASN A 59 -8.78 22.37 17.41
N LEU A 60 -7.62 21.72 17.53
CA LEU A 60 -7.38 20.46 16.82
C LEU A 60 -8.36 19.37 17.26
N ALA A 61 -8.59 19.21 18.57
CA ALA A 61 -9.52 18.21 19.08
C ALA A 61 -10.95 18.45 18.58
N GLY A 62 -11.42 19.71 18.59
CA GLY A 62 -12.72 20.07 18.04
C GLY A 62 -12.85 19.74 16.55
N ALA A 63 -11.87 20.15 15.74
CA ALA A 63 -11.84 19.85 14.31
C ALA A 63 -11.73 18.33 14.05
N ALA A 64 -10.89 17.63 14.81
CA ALA A 64 -10.71 16.18 14.72
C ALA A 64 -12.01 15.41 15.02
N VAL A 65 -12.77 15.83 16.04
CA VAL A 65 -14.07 15.22 16.37
C VAL A 65 -15.05 15.39 15.21
N VAL A 66 -15.19 16.60 14.67
CA VAL A 66 -16.09 16.87 13.54
C VAL A 66 -15.70 16.03 12.32
N LEU A 67 -14.43 16.05 11.93
CA LEU A 67 -13.92 15.27 10.79
C LEU A 67 -14.14 13.76 10.98
N THR A 68 -13.91 13.25 12.19
CA THR A 68 -14.10 11.84 12.54
C THR A 68 -15.58 11.46 12.44
N VAL A 69 -16.49 12.26 12.98
CA VAL A 69 -17.94 12.01 12.92
C VAL A 69 -18.41 11.98 11.47
N VAL A 70 -18.01 12.96 10.66
CA VAL A 70 -18.40 12.99 9.23
C VAL A 70 -17.84 11.79 8.48
N MET A 71 -16.59 11.38 8.77
CA MET A 71 -15.99 10.19 8.16
C MET A 71 -16.71 8.89 8.54
N ILE A 72 -17.09 8.75 9.82
CA ILE A 72 -17.86 7.59 10.30
C ILE A 72 -19.25 7.56 9.64
N LEU A 73 -19.93 8.69 9.52
CA LEU A 73 -21.23 8.79 8.84
C LEU A 73 -21.12 8.42 7.36
N ALA A 74 -20.10 8.92 6.66
CA ALA A 74 -19.83 8.56 5.27
C ALA A 74 -19.57 7.06 5.12
N ALA A 75 -18.73 6.48 5.98
CA ALA A 75 -18.43 5.05 5.98
C ALA A 75 -19.67 4.20 6.30
N ALA A 76 -20.48 4.59 7.28
CA ALA A 76 -21.73 3.91 7.65
C ALA A 76 -22.75 3.95 6.50
N CYS A 77 -22.88 5.10 5.82
CA CYS A 77 -23.74 5.24 4.66
C CYS A 77 -23.30 4.32 3.51
N ILE A 78 -22.01 4.30 3.19
CA ILE A 78 -21.45 3.42 2.14
C ILE A 78 -21.67 1.95 2.50
N TYR A 79 -21.41 1.56 3.75
CA TYR A 79 -21.65 0.20 4.23
C TYR A 79 -23.13 -0.19 4.13
N GLY A 80 -24.04 0.72 4.52
CA GLY A 80 -25.48 0.55 4.38
C GLY A 80 -25.91 0.36 2.93
N LEU A 81 -25.40 1.17 2.00
CA LEU A 81 -25.68 1.03 0.57
C LEU A 81 -25.19 -0.32 0.01
N VAL A 82 -24.01 -0.79 0.42
CA VAL A 82 -23.49 -2.11 0.03
C VAL A 82 -24.39 -3.23 0.54
N ARG A 83 -24.82 -3.16 1.81
CA ARG A 83 -25.78 -4.11 2.39
C ARG A 83 -27.07 -4.14 1.59
N LEU A 84 -27.69 -2.98 1.37
CA LEU A 84 -28.95 -2.85 0.63
C LEU A 84 -28.84 -3.39 -0.81
N ARG A 85 -27.73 -3.07 -1.49
CA ARG A 85 -27.49 -3.58 -2.85
C ARG A 85 -27.40 -5.10 -2.89
N ILE A 86 -26.70 -5.72 -1.95
CA ILE A 86 -26.57 -7.19 -1.87
C ILE A 86 -27.93 -7.85 -1.59
N PHE A 87 -28.78 -7.24 -0.76
CA PHE A 87 -30.15 -7.72 -0.54
C PHE A 87 -31.04 -7.58 -1.79
N SER A 88 -30.82 -6.55 -2.61
CA SER A 88 -31.60 -6.30 -3.83
C SER A 88 -31.19 -7.16 -5.04
N VAL A 89 -30.01 -7.80 -5.01
CA VAL A 89 -29.65 -8.75 -6.06
C VAL A 89 -30.53 -10.00 -5.89
N GLU A 90 -31.39 -10.26 -6.88
CA GLU A 90 -32.17 -11.49 -7.05
C GLU A 90 -31.26 -12.70 -7.39
N ALA A 91 -30.16 -12.85 -6.65
CA ALA A 91 -29.31 -14.02 -6.70
C ALA A 91 -30.07 -15.18 -6.06
N GLY A 92 -30.12 -16.34 -6.74
CA GLY A 92 -30.70 -17.56 -6.18
C GLY A 92 -30.06 -17.92 -4.82
N PRO A 93 -30.73 -18.72 -3.97
CA PRO A 93 -30.27 -18.99 -2.60
C PRO A 93 -28.83 -19.54 -2.51
N GLY A 94 -28.36 -20.26 -3.54
CA GLY A 94 -26.97 -20.76 -3.63
C GLY A 94 -25.92 -19.73 -4.09
N GLU A 95 -26.31 -18.68 -4.82
CA GLU A 95 -25.38 -17.64 -5.28
C GLU A 95 -25.13 -16.59 -4.18
N ARG A 96 -26.12 -16.38 -3.31
CA ARG A 96 -26.01 -15.50 -2.13
C ARG A 96 -25.00 -15.99 -1.09
N SER A 97 -24.95 -17.30 -0.83
CA SER A 97 -23.97 -17.88 0.12
C SER A 97 -22.55 -17.76 -0.41
N LEU A 98 -22.37 -17.98 -1.71
CA LEU A 98 -21.08 -17.89 -2.42
C LEU A 98 -20.57 -16.44 -2.48
N LEU A 99 -21.45 -15.48 -2.77
CA LEU A 99 -21.12 -14.05 -2.69
C LEU A 99 -20.76 -13.62 -1.26
N ARG A 100 -21.44 -14.16 -0.25
CA ARG A 100 -21.17 -13.85 1.15
C ARG A 100 -19.80 -14.33 1.59
N GLU A 101 -19.45 -15.58 1.25
CA GLU A 101 -18.15 -16.17 1.55
C GLU A 101 -17.00 -15.46 0.81
N ARG A 102 -17.26 -14.92 -0.39
CA ARG A 102 -16.24 -14.22 -1.18
C ARG A 102 -16.05 -12.75 -0.80
N LEU A 103 -17.12 -12.04 -0.43
CA LEU A 103 -17.09 -10.59 -0.22
C LEU A 103 -16.98 -10.18 1.25
N PHE A 104 -17.53 -10.97 2.20
CA PHE A 104 -17.57 -10.59 3.63
C PHE A 104 -16.47 -11.24 4.49
N VAL A 105 -15.43 -11.74 3.84
CA VAL A 105 -14.27 -12.33 4.52
C VAL A 105 -13.10 -11.38 4.37
N ALA A 106 -12.27 -11.23 5.41
CA ALA A 106 -10.95 -10.65 5.28
C ALA A 106 -9.94 -11.79 5.14
N ARG A 107 -9.05 -11.71 4.14
CA ARG A 107 -8.05 -12.75 3.87
C ARG A 107 -6.63 -12.29 4.21
N GLY A 108 -5.88 -13.14 4.89
CA GLY A 108 -4.44 -12.97 5.09
C GLY A 108 -3.68 -13.41 3.85
N ILE A 109 -2.59 -12.71 3.52
CA ILE A 109 -1.71 -13.07 2.40
C ILE A 109 -0.57 -13.92 2.94
N VAL A 110 -0.36 -15.09 2.36
CA VAL A 110 0.82 -15.93 2.58
C VAL A 110 1.65 -15.92 1.29
N LEU A 111 2.85 -15.38 1.40
CA LEU A 111 3.83 -15.35 0.32
C LEU A 111 4.62 -16.66 0.28
N PRO A 112 5.06 -17.09 -0.90
CA PRO A 112 5.89 -18.27 -1.00
C PRO A 112 7.28 -18.01 -0.42
N ARG A 113 7.91 -19.06 0.07
CA ARG A 113 9.30 -19.03 0.52
C ARG A 113 10.19 -18.49 -0.62
N GLN A 114 10.85 -17.36 -0.37
CA GLN A 114 11.73 -16.77 -1.36
C GLN A 114 12.99 -17.63 -1.55
N GLU A 115 13.31 -17.94 -2.80
CA GLU A 115 14.59 -18.55 -3.16
C GLU A 115 15.71 -17.52 -3.03
N ASP A 116 16.76 -17.83 -2.27
CA ASP A 116 17.91 -16.95 -2.17
C ASP A 116 18.83 -17.10 -3.40
N TYR A 117 18.77 -16.12 -4.30
CA TYR A 117 19.63 -16.07 -5.49
C TYR A 117 21.03 -15.51 -5.21
N THR A 118 21.34 -15.03 -3.99
CA THR A 118 22.63 -14.38 -3.69
C THR A 118 23.81 -15.31 -3.92
N ILE A 119 23.72 -16.56 -3.47
CA ILE A 119 24.80 -17.55 -3.60
C ILE A 119 25.05 -17.87 -5.08
N ARG A 120 23.97 -18.10 -5.85
CA ARG A 120 24.07 -18.38 -7.30
C ARG A 120 24.63 -17.17 -8.05
N ALA A 121 24.20 -15.95 -7.71
CA ALA A 121 24.70 -14.72 -8.31
C ALA A 121 26.20 -14.50 -8.01
N ARG A 122 26.65 -14.75 -6.77
CA ARG A 122 28.08 -14.67 -6.41
C ARG A 122 28.92 -15.67 -7.19
N ARG A 123 28.45 -16.91 -7.32
CA ARG A 123 29.14 -17.95 -8.13
C ARG A 123 29.20 -17.56 -9.60
N LEU A 124 28.12 -17.01 -10.15
CA LEU A 124 28.08 -16.57 -11.54
C LEU A 124 29.01 -15.37 -11.78
N LEU A 125 29.05 -14.43 -10.84
CA LEU A 125 30.02 -13.32 -10.87
C LEU A 125 31.44 -13.87 -10.85
N GLN A 126 31.77 -14.79 -9.94
CA GLN A 126 33.11 -15.38 -9.89
C GLN A 126 33.50 -16.05 -11.21
N LYS A 127 32.57 -16.77 -11.87
CA LYS A 127 32.78 -17.39 -13.18
C LYS A 127 32.99 -16.41 -14.32
N LEU A 128 32.29 -15.26 -14.29
CA LEU A 128 32.34 -14.26 -15.38
C LEU A 128 33.66 -13.47 -15.40
N GLY A 129 34.47 -13.53 -14.32
CA GLY A 129 35.82 -12.97 -14.23
C GLY A 129 35.88 -11.43 -14.19
N ARG A 130 36.85 -10.88 -13.45
CA ARG A 130 36.98 -9.42 -13.21
C ARG A 130 36.96 -8.56 -14.48
N LYS A 131 37.54 -9.04 -15.59
CA LYS A 131 37.69 -8.25 -16.83
C LYS A 131 36.36 -7.88 -17.50
N ARG A 132 35.31 -8.72 -17.38
CA ARG A 132 34.10 -8.59 -18.20
C ARG A 132 33.12 -7.51 -17.74
N TRP A 133 33.02 -7.24 -16.43
CA TRP A 133 32.18 -6.17 -15.90
C TRP A 133 32.94 -4.88 -15.57
N ILE A 134 34.27 -4.96 -15.33
CA ILE A 134 35.12 -3.77 -15.22
C ILE A 134 35.17 -3.03 -16.57
N GLY A 135 35.18 -3.76 -17.69
CA GLY A 135 35.03 -3.17 -19.04
C GLY A 135 33.66 -2.51 -19.31
N ALA A 136 32.65 -2.83 -18.50
CA ALA A 136 31.32 -2.19 -18.54
C ALA A 136 31.20 -1.05 -17.50
N GLY A 137 32.26 -0.72 -16.76
CA GLY A 137 32.27 0.36 -15.75
C GLY A 137 31.42 0.08 -14.50
N MET A 138 30.96 -1.16 -14.29
CA MET A 138 30.00 -1.49 -13.23
C MET A 138 30.71 -1.91 -11.92
N ALA A 139 30.31 -1.33 -10.78
CA ALA A 139 30.81 -1.72 -9.46
C ALA A 139 30.39 -3.17 -9.12
N ARG A 140 31.21 -3.89 -8.33
CA ARG A 140 30.98 -5.30 -7.99
C ARG A 140 29.60 -5.57 -7.37
N ASP A 141 29.16 -4.70 -6.47
CA ASP A 141 27.87 -4.85 -5.77
C ASP A 141 26.68 -4.58 -6.69
N GLU A 142 26.87 -3.73 -7.70
CA GLU A 142 25.87 -3.46 -8.73
C GLU A 142 25.75 -4.64 -9.69
N ALA A 143 26.88 -5.21 -10.13
CA ALA A 143 26.90 -6.43 -10.92
C ALA A 143 26.21 -7.58 -10.17
N LEU A 144 26.43 -7.71 -8.85
CA LEU A 144 25.71 -8.69 -8.03
C LEU A 144 24.20 -8.48 -8.03
N ARG A 145 23.72 -7.23 -7.86
CA ARG A 145 22.29 -6.92 -7.88
C ARG A 145 21.64 -7.19 -9.24
N VAL A 146 22.31 -6.81 -10.32
CA VAL A 146 21.83 -7.08 -11.69
C VAL A 146 21.75 -8.58 -11.95
N LEU A 147 22.77 -9.36 -11.54
CA LEU A 147 22.76 -10.81 -11.68
C LEU A 147 21.71 -11.48 -10.80
N GLN A 148 21.49 -11.01 -9.57
CA GLN A 148 20.41 -11.50 -8.71
C GLN A 148 19.05 -11.28 -9.36
N TYR A 149 18.80 -10.06 -9.86
CA TYR A 149 17.56 -9.74 -10.55
C TYR A 149 17.38 -10.58 -11.82
N ALA A 150 18.42 -10.72 -12.64
CA ALA A 150 18.39 -11.55 -13.85
C ALA A 150 18.10 -13.03 -13.54
N LEU A 151 18.70 -13.57 -12.48
CA LEU A 151 18.42 -14.94 -12.01
C LEU A 151 17.00 -15.08 -11.47
N ALA A 152 16.49 -14.08 -10.76
CA ALA A 152 15.12 -14.08 -10.26
C ALA A 152 14.10 -14.04 -11.41
N VAL A 153 14.29 -13.16 -12.40
CA VAL A 153 13.45 -13.08 -13.61
C VAL A 153 13.51 -14.38 -14.41
N ARG A 154 14.72 -14.94 -14.59
CA ARG A 154 14.89 -16.21 -15.30
C ARG A 154 14.23 -17.37 -14.56
N GLY A 155 14.36 -17.41 -13.23
CA GLY A 155 13.67 -18.40 -12.39
C GLY A 155 12.14 -18.25 -12.45
N ALA A 156 11.65 -17.02 -12.66
CA ALA A 156 10.24 -16.69 -12.81
C ALA A 156 9.65 -16.91 -14.20
N SER A 157 10.46 -17.25 -15.19
CA SER A 157 10.00 -17.65 -16.52
C SER A 157 9.84 -19.17 -16.62
N LEU A 158 8.68 -19.62 -17.08
CA LEU A 158 8.36 -21.02 -17.36
C LEU A 158 8.30 -21.23 -18.87
N ALA A 159 9.29 -21.91 -19.43
CA ALA A 159 9.26 -22.33 -20.83
C ALA A 159 8.18 -23.41 -21.08
N PRO A 160 7.74 -23.61 -22.33
CA PRO A 160 6.80 -24.68 -22.66
C PRO A 160 7.34 -26.06 -22.23
N GLY A 161 6.54 -26.80 -21.47
CA GLY A 161 6.88 -28.08 -20.87
C GLY A 161 7.60 -28.00 -19.51
N GLN A 162 7.91 -26.82 -19.00
CA GLN A 162 8.51 -26.66 -17.67
C GLN A 162 7.46 -26.56 -16.57
N THR A 163 7.82 -27.06 -15.40
CA THR A 163 7.05 -26.97 -14.17
C THR A 163 7.83 -26.14 -13.16
N ARG A 164 7.15 -25.25 -12.45
CA ARG A 164 7.71 -24.52 -11.32
C ARG A 164 6.89 -24.75 -10.07
N THR A 165 7.56 -24.97 -8.95
CA THR A 165 6.94 -25.18 -7.64
C THR A 165 7.25 -24.03 -6.70
N TRP A 166 6.21 -23.51 -6.04
CA TRP A 166 6.31 -22.58 -4.92
C TRP A 166 5.90 -23.28 -3.64
N ILE A 167 6.62 -23.01 -2.55
CA ILE A 167 6.39 -23.61 -1.24
C ILE A 167 5.89 -22.52 -0.30
N TYR A 168 4.81 -22.78 0.41
CA TYR A 168 4.18 -21.86 1.35
C TYR A 168 4.21 -22.49 2.75
N ASP A 169 4.76 -21.73 3.69
CA ASP A 169 4.79 -22.08 5.10
C ASP A 169 3.61 -21.40 5.79
N ILE A 170 2.70 -22.20 6.32
CA ILE A 170 1.43 -21.79 6.90
C ILE A 170 1.47 -22.25 8.36
N GLY A 171 2.27 -21.56 9.17
CA GLY A 171 2.59 -21.99 10.54
C GLY A 171 1.37 -22.40 11.37
N GLY A 172 0.32 -21.57 11.40
CA GLY A 172 -0.91 -21.83 12.17
C GLY A 172 -1.86 -22.90 11.60
N GLY A 173 -1.49 -23.54 10.48
CA GLY A 173 -2.35 -24.49 9.78
C GLY A 173 -3.46 -23.80 8.98
N LEU A 174 -3.96 -24.48 7.96
CA LEU A 174 -5.02 -23.95 7.11
C LEU A 174 -6.41 -24.11 7.76
N PRO A 175 -7.24 -23.04 7.77
CA PRO A 175 -8.57 -23.09 8.35
C PRO A 175 -9.50 -24.02 7.57
N SER A 176 -10.30 -24.82 8.29
CA SER A 176 -11.16 -25.87 7.73
C SER A 176 -12.48 -25.36 7.15
N GLU A 177 -12.90 -24.13 7.49
CA GLU A 177 -14.25 -23.63 7.16
C GLU A 177 -14.32 -22.78 5.88
N HIS A 178 -13.20 -22.22 5.41
CA HIS A 178 -13.19 -21.22 4.35
C HIS A 178 -12.23 -21.55 3.22
N ALA A 179 -12.69 -21.42 1.98
CA ALA A 179 -11.88 -21.76 0.80
C ALA A 179 -10.59 -20.93 0.72
N VAL A 180 -9.48 -21.61 0.43
CA VAL A 180 -8.17 -20.99 0.21
C VAL A 180 -8.07 -20.59 -1.26
N LEU A 181 -7.59 -19.37 -1.53
CA LEU A 181 -7.43 -18.88 -2.89
C LEU A 181 -5.95 -18.74 -3.26
N LEU A 182 -5.56 -19.27 -4.41
CA LEU A 182 -4.26 -19.00 -5.01
C LEU A 182 -4.44 -17.97 -6.12
N LYS A 183 -3.93 -16.76 -5.91
CA LYS A 183 -3.92 -15.70 -6.92
C LYS A 183 -2.58 -15.64 -7.62
N PHE A 184 -2.60 -15.53 -8.94
CA PHE A 184 -1.39 -15.40 -9.75
C PHE A 184 -1.63 -14.51 -10.97
N ARG A 185 -0.56 -13.93 -11.48
CA ARG A 185 -0.55 -13.12 -12.69
C ARG A 185 0.58 -13.57 -13.59
N GLY A 186 0.24 -14.20 -14.71
CA GLY A 186 1.21 -14.63 -15.73
C GLY A 186 1.34 -13.60 -16.83
N LEU A 187 2.56 -13.21 -17.18
CA LEU A 187 2.89 -12.35 -18.32
C LEU A 187 3.41 -13.21 -19.46
N ALA A 188 3.02 -12.92 -20.70
CA ALA A 188 3.54 -13.59 -21.89
C ALA A 188 3.96 -12.55 -22.94
N PRO A 189 5.05 -12.80 -23.70
CA PRO A 189 5.53 -11.88 -24.73
C PRO A 189 4.55 -11.66 -25.89
N ALA A 190 3.63 -12.61 -26.13
CA ALA A 190 2.67 -12.52 -27.21
C ALA A 190 1.74 -11.31 -26.99
N HIS A 191 1.79 -10.34 -27.91
CA HIS A 191 0.80 -9.28 -28.00
C HIS A 191 -0.53 -9.91 -28.45
N GLY A 192 -1.38 -10.28 -27.49
CA GLY A 192 -2.68 -10.85 -27.83
C GLY A 192 -3.48 -11.37 -26.65
N THR A 193 -4.80 -11.29 -26.82
CA THR A 193 -5.85 -11.89 -25.99
C THR A 193 -5.89 -13.43 -26.07
N ALA A 194 -4.84 -14.06 -26.61
CA ALA A 194 -4.74 -15.50 -26.71
C ALA A 194 -4.65 -16.10 -25.30
N ALA A 195 -5.66 -16.86 -24.93
CA ALA A 195 -5.71 -17.50 -23.64
C ALA A 195 -4.66 -18.61 -23.57
N LEU A 196 -3.90 -18.63 -22.49
CA LEU A 196 -2.94 -19.66 -22.17
C LEU A 196 -3.60 -20.69 -21.25
N PHE A 197 -3.18 -21.94 -21.35
CA PHE A 197 -3.63 -22.97 -20.43
C PHE A 197 -2.50 -23.30 -19.47
N LEU A 198 -2.73 -23.19 -18.17
CA LEU A 198 -1.76 -23.55 -17.14
C LEU A 198 -2.32 -24.67 -16.28
N ASN A 199 -1.51 -25.69 -16.02
CA ASN A 199 -1.90 -26.79 -15.15
C ASN A 199 -1.35 -26.52 -13.76
N TRP A 200 -2.23 -26.32 -12.80
CA TRP A 200 -1.88 -26.12 -11.40
C TRP A 200 -2.08 -27.43 -10.64
N THR A 201 -1.03 -27.91 -10.00
CA THR A 201 -1.04 -29.04 -9.07
C THR A 201 -0.69 -28.53 -7.69
N ILE A 202 -1.55 -28.80 -6.72
CA ILE A 202 -1.39 -28.36 -5.34
C ILE A 202 -1.19 -29.60 -4.49
N ARG A 203 -0.12 -29.61 -3.68
CA ARG A 203 0.24 -30.76 -2.86
C ARG A 203 0.47 -30.33 -1.41
N GLU A 204 0.22 -31.27 -0.51
CA GLU A 204 0.65 -31.18 0.86
C GLU A 204 2.17 -31.43 0.93
N GLY A 205 2.93 -30.50 1.48
CA GLY A 205 4.39 -30.55 1.51
C GLY A 205 5.04 -30.58 0.12
N VAL A 206 6.32 -30.98 0.07
CA VAL A 206 7.10 -31.02 -1.19
C VAL A 206 6.88 -32.31 -1.98
N ALA A 207 6.54 -33.42 -1.30
CA ALA A 207 6.36 -34.74 -1.89
C ALA A 207 5.07 -35.46 -1.43
N GLY A 208 4.21 -34.78 -0.66
CA GLY A 208 3.00 -35.39 -0.11
C GLY A 208 1.85 -35.50 -1.11
N ARG A 209 0.65 -35.67 -0.56
CA ARG A 209 -0.59 -35.95 -1.30
C ARG A 209 -0.96 -34.79 -2.22
N THR A 210 -1.38 -35.10 -3.44
CA THR A 210 -1.98 -34.11 -4.36
C THR A 210 -3.38 -33.76 -3.87
N LEU A 211 -3.58 -32.49 -3.53
CA LEU A 211 -4.81 -31.94 -2.98
C LEU A 211 -5.74 -31.41 -4.09
N LEU A 212 -5.16 -30.87 -5.16
CA LEU A 212 -5.90 -30.35 -6.31
C LEU A 212 -5.04 -30.43 -7.57
N GLU A 213 -5.65 -30.86 -8.67
CA GLU A 213 -5.10 -30.67 -10.00
C GLU A 213 -6.15 -29.97 -10.87
N LYS A 214 -5.79 -28.81 -11.42
CA LYS A 214 -6.73 -27.99 -12.20
C LYS A 214 -6.02 -27.30 -13.36
N GLN A 215 -6.53 -27.51 -14.56
CA GLN A 215 -6.16 -26.74 -15.73
C GLN A 215 -6.98 -25.45 -15.78
N ILE A 216 -6.29 -24.32 -15.93
CA ILE A 216 -6.91 -23.00 -15.93
C ILE A 216 -6.56 -22.29 -17.22
N ARG A 217 -7.60 -21.78 -17.87
CA ARG A 217 -7.47 -20.86 -18.99
C ARG A 217 -7.21 -19.46 -18.43
N CYS A 218 -6.00 -18.94 -18.60
CA CYS A 218 -5.60 -17.61 -18.14
C CYS A 218 -5.33 -16.66 -19.31
N LEU A 219 -5.71 -15.40 -19.14
CA LEU A 219 -5.34 -14.33 -20.07
C LEU A 219 -4.03 -13.67 -19.61
N PRO A 220 -3.02 -13.49 -20.49
CA PRO A 220 -1.78 -12.80 -20.13
C PRO A 220 -2.03 -11.42 -19.50
N GLY A 221 -1.35 -11.13 -18.38
CA GLY A 221 -1.44 -9.86 -17.66
C GLY A 221 -2.64 -9.72 -16.72
N ARG A 222 -3.65 -10.60 -16.80
CA ARG A 222 -4.78 -10.62 -15.88
C ARG A 222 -4.45 -11.43 -14.63
N GLU A 223 -4.98 -10.99 -13.49
CA GLU A 223 -4.91 -11.78 -12.26
C GLU A 223 -6.01 -12.85 -12.26
N GLU A 224 -5.59 -14.10 -12.10
CA GLU A 224 -6.47 -15.27 -12.08
C GLU A 224 -6.45 -15.91 -10.69
N THR A 225 -7.54 -16.60 -10.34
CA THR A 225 -7.74 -17.18 -9.01
C THR A 225 -8.06 -18.66 -9.11
N VAL A 226 -7.29 -19.48 -8.37
CA VAL A 226 -7.58 -20.90 -8.15
C VAL A 226 -8.25 -21.05 -6.79
N VAL A 227 -9.46 -21.61 -6.76
CA VAL A 227 -10.15 -21.95 -5.51
C VAL A 227 -9.73 -23.35 -5.10
N ILE A 228 -9.18 -23.49 -3.90
CA ILE A 228 -8.77 -24.76 -3.31
C ILE A 228 -9.87 -25.19 -2.30
N PRO A 229 -10.53 -26.34 -2.51
CA PRO A 229 -11.60 -26.80 -1.63
C PRO A 229 -11.11 -27.06 -0.20
N THR A 230 -11.84 -26.57 0.81
CA THR A 230 -11.50 -26.69 2.24
C THR A 230 -11.27 -28.11 2.72
N ALA A 231 -12.10 -29.05 2.26
CA ALA A 231 -12.04 -30.46 2.64
C ALA A 231 -10.68 -31.12 2.34
N ALA A 232 -9.93 -30.59 1.37
CA ALA A 232 -8.63 -31.13 0.99
C ALA A 232 -7.45 -30.53 1.78
N VAL A 233 -7.64 -29.41 2.49
CA VAL A 233 -6.51 -28.61 3.01
C VAL A 233 -6.57 -28.33 4.51
N ALA A 234 -7.60 -28.82 5.20
CA ALA A 234 -7.75 -28.67 6.65
C ALA A 234 -6.51 -29.23 7.39
N GLY A 235 -5.88 -28.40 8.22
CA GLY A 235 -4.73 -28.81 9.06
C GLY A 235 -3.37 -28.88 8.36
N VAL A 236 -3.29 -28.52 7.08
CA VAL A 236 -2.02 -28.50 6.35
C VAL A 236 -1.17 -27.29 6.76
N HIS A 237 0.07 -27.53 7.18
CA HIS A 237 1.03 -26.48 7.55
C HIS A 237 1.99 -26.10 6.42
N LEU A 238 2.26 -27.02 5.49
CA LEU A 238 3.18 -26.80 4.38
C LEU A 238 2.45 -27.12 3.08
N LEU A 239 2.30 -26.14 2.20
CA LEU A 239 1.63 -26.31 0.92
C LEU A 239 2.60 -26.05 -0.22
N SER A 240 2.62 -26.92 -1.23
CA SER A 240 3.32 -26.64 -2.48
C SER A 240 2.32 -26.43 -3.61
N ALA A 241 2.52 -25.35 -4.37
CA ALA A 241 1.78 -25.11 -5.61
C ALA A 241 2.74 -25.22 -6.77
N SER A 242 2.47 -26.14 -7.70
CA SER A 242 3.24 -26.37 -8.90
C SER A 242 2.43 -25.93 -10.11
N CYS A 243 2.99 -25.03 -10.92
CA CYS A 243 2.43 -24.63 -12.21
C CYS A 243 3.25 -25.25 -13.33
N THR A 244 2.56 -25.96 -14.23
CA THR A 244 3.13 -26.53 -15.44
C THR A 244 2.63 -25.74 -16.64
N ASN A 245 3.55 -25.25 -17.46
CA ASN A 245 3.23 -24.66 -18.76
C ASN A 245 3.16 -25.78 -19.81
N PRO A 246 1.98 -26.19 -20.31
CA PRO A 246 1.88 -27.23 -21.32
C PRO A 246 2.56 -26.81 -22.63
N ARG A 247 3.12 -27.78 -23.36
CA ARG A 247 3.80 -27.52 -24.64
C ARG A 247 2.88 -26.90 -25.70
N VAL A 248 1.56 -27.01 -25.53
CA VAL A 248 0.52 -26.43 -26.41
C VAL A 248 0.61 -24.91 -26.49
N ASN A 249 1.01 -24.22 -25.42
CA ASN A 249 1.07 -22.76 -25.40
C ASN A 249 2.17 -22.18 -26.30
N ARG A 250 3.23 -22.95 -26.62
CA ARG A 250 4.40 -22.58 -27.46
C ARG A 250 5.19 -21.32 -27.04
N VAL A 251 4.72 -20.58 -26.03
CA VAL A 251 5.28 -19.31 -25.55
C VAL A 251 5.64 -19.44 -24.06
N PRO A 252 6.76 -18.85 -23.61
CA PRO A 252 7.10 -18.84 -22.19
C PRO A 252 6.16 -17.93 -21.40
N VAL A 253 5.79 -18.37 -20.20
CA VAL A 253 4.99 -17.57 -19.24
C VAL A 253 5.90 -17.09 -18.14
N THR A 254 5.96 -15.80 -17.92
CA THR A 254 6.81 -15.17 -16.91
C THR A 254 5.95 -14.63 -15.78
N PHE A 255 6.28 -15.01 -14.56
CA PHE A 255 5.72 -14.40 -13.35
C PHE A 255 6.62 -13.24 -12.94
N ASP A 256 6.04 -12.13 -12.49
CA ASP A 256 6.83 -11.01 -11.98
C ASP A 256 7.46 -11.40 -10.63
N PRO A 257 8.80 -11.36 -10.48
CA PRO A 257 9.46 -11.69 -9.21
C PRO A 257 9.01 -10.80 -8.04
N ALA A 258 8.56 -9.57 -8.31
CA ALA A 258 8.04 -8.66 -7.29
C ALA A 258 6.63 -9.02 -6.83
N THR A 259 5.86 -9.76 -7.66
CA THR A 259 4.49 -10.20 -7.37
C THR A 259 4.34 -11.70 -7.60
N PRO A 260 4.97 -12.55 -6.76
CA PRO A 260 4.86 -13.99 -6.90
C PRO A 260 3.41 -14.47 -6.67
N PRO A 261 3.06 -15.68 -7.12
CA PRO A 261 1.79 -16.31 -6.76
C PRO A 261 1.60 -16.28 -5.24
N ARG A 262 0.41 -15.86 -4.79
CA ARG A 262 0.12 -15.64 -3.38
C ARG A 262 -1.08 -16.46 -2.94
N LEU A 263 -1.01 -17.00 -1.74
CA LEU A 263 -2.14 -17.66 -1.10
C LEU A 263 -2.90 -16.65 -0.26
N GLU A 264 -4.22 -16.63 -0.40
CA GLU A 264 -5.13 -15.84 0.42
C GLU A 264 -5.94 -16.79 1.30
N ILE A 265 -5.70 -16.72 2.61
CA ILE A 265 -6.31 -17.56 3.64
C ILE A 265 -7.30 -16.75 4.46
N TYR A 266 -8.31 -17.38 5.07
CA TYR A 266 -9.22 -16.67 5.97
C TYR A 266 -8.45 -16.07 7.16
N ALA A 267 -8.67 -14.78 7.44
CA ALA A 267 -8.08 -14.08 8.58
C ALA A 267 -9.12 -13.36 9.46
N GLY A 268 -10.34 -13.14 8.97
CA GLY A 268 -11.40 -12.56 9.79
C GLY A 268 -12.61 -12.11 8.99
N ARG A 269 -13.45 -11.31 9.63
CA ARG A 269 -14.66 -10.73 9.02
C ARG A 269 -14.37 -9.43 8.29
N PHE A 270 -15.09 -9.17 7.21
CA PHE A 270 -14.99 -7.92 6.46
C PHE A 270 -15.34 -6.70 7.29
N GLU A 271 -16.37 -6.75 8.16
CA GLU A 271 -16.79 -5.60 8.95
C GLU A 271 -15.71 -5.12 9.91
N ALA A 272 -15.03 -6.05 10.59
CA ALA A 272 -13.93 -5.73 11.47
C ALA A 272 -12.77 -5.10 10.70
N ASN A 273 -12.49 -5.59 9.50
CA ASN A 273 -11.45 -5.05 8.63
C ASN A 273 -11.82 -3.67 8.06
N TYR A 274 -13.09 -3.48 7.71
CA TYR A 274 -13.64 -2.21 7.27
C TYR A 274 -13.52 -1.16 8.38
N LEU A 275 -13.86 -1.50 9.62
CA LEU A 275 -13.69 -0.60 10.76
C LEU A 275 -12.21 -0.22 10.97
N ARG A 276 -11.28 -1.17 10.86
CA ARG A 276 -9.83 -0.89 10.90
C ARG A 276 -9.40 0.11 9.82
N SER A 277 -9.95 0.00 8.62
CA SER A 277 -9.71 0.98 7.55
C SER A 277 -10.23 2.36 7.90
N VAL A 278 -11.43 2.46 8.47
CA VAL A 278 -12.04 3.74 8.88
C VAL A 278 -11.22 4.40 9.98
N ILE A 279 -10.71 3.64 10.95
CA ILE A 279 -9.83 4.17 12.01
C ILE A 279 -8.56 4.78 11.41
N ILE A 280 -7.91 4.10 10.46
CA ILE A 280 -6.73 4.61 9.75
C ILE A 280 -7.07 5.91 8.99
N LEU A 281 -8.22 5.96 8.32
CA LEU A 281 -8.67 7.15 7.59
C LEU A 281 -8.93 8.32 8.53
N CYS A 282 -9.54 8.09 9.70
CA CYS A 282 -9.72 9.13 10.72
C CYS A 282 -8.36 9.67 11.22
N ALA A 283 -7.39 8.79 11.50
CA ALA A 283 -6.04 9.21 11.88
C ALA A 283 -5.36 10.06 10.79
N ASN A 284 -5.56 9.71 9.51
CA ASN A 284 -5.07 10.53 8.39
C ASN A 284 -5.74 11.91 8.35
N LEU A 285 -7.05 12.01 8.62
CA LEU A 285 -7.75 13.30 8.65
C LEU A 285 -7.25 14.20 9.79
N VAL A 286 -7.01 13.64 10.99
CA VAL A 286 -6.43 14.39 12.12
C VAL A 286 -5.04 14.91 11.77
N PHE A 287 -4.20 14.07 11.15
CA PHE A 287 -2.88 14.48 10.69
C PHE A 287 -2.96 15.64 9.69
N LEU A 288 -3.82 15.54 8.68
CA LEU A 288 -4.00 16.59 7.68
C LEU A 288 -4.55 17.88 8.27
N CYS A 289 -5.47 17.79 9.23
CA CYS A 289 -5.97 18.94 9.96
C CYS A 289 -4.84 19.63 10.75
N SER A 290 -4.02 18.86 11.46
CA SER A 290 -2.86 19.38 12.19
C SER A 290 -1.84 20.08 11.29
N LEU A 291 -1.63 19.55 10.07
CA LEU A 291 -0.78 20.16 9.06
C LEU A 291 -1.37 21.50 8.58
N GLY A 292 -2.67 21.55 8.31
CA GLY A 292 -3.38 22.79 7.97
C GLY A 292 -3.25 23.84 9.08
N MET A 293 -3.44 23.44 10.34
CA MET A 293 -3.26 24.32 11.50
C MET A 293 -1.83 24.85 11.61
N LEU A 294 -0.81 24.01 11.40
CA LEU A 294 0.58 24.46 11.40
C LEU A 294 0.82 25.50 10.30
N CYS A 295 0.34 25.27 9.07
CA CYS A 295 0.43 26.25 8.00
C CYS A 295 -0.29 27.56 8.36
N GLY A 296 -1.45 27.48 9.01
CA GLY A 296 -2.20 28.64 9.53
C GLY A 296 -1.44 29.41 10.61
N CYS A 297 -0.58 28.77 11.40
CA CYS A 297 0.29 29.46 12.35
C CYS A 297 1.42 30.25 11.67
N ILE A 298 1.86 29.84 10.47
CA ILE A 298 3.01 30.42 9.77
C ILE A 298 2.58 31.49 8.77
N PHE A 299 1.47 31.28 8.07
CA PHE A 299 1.04 32.08 6.93
C PHE A 299 -0.33 32.75 7.16
N SER A 300 -0.68 33.74 6.33
CA SER A 300 -2.06 34.27 6.26
C SER A 300 -3.01 33.25 5.65
N LEU A 301 -4.32 33.40 5.88
CA LEU A 301 -5.33 32.41 5.47
C LEU A 301 -5.21 31.94 3.99
N PRO A 302 -5.10 32.83 2.98
CA PRO A 302 -5.00 32.39 1.59
C PRO A 302 -3.71 31.61 1.33
N THR A 303 -2.57 32.10 1.84
CA THR A 303 -1.26 31.45 1.66
C THR A 303 -1.17 30.13 2.42
N ALA A 304 -1.75 30.05 3.61
CA ALA A 304 -1.85 28.82 4.40
C ALA A 304 -2.65 27.74 3.64
N ALA A 305 -3.76 28.10 3.01
CA ALA A 305 -4.56 27.19 2.21
C ALA A 305 -3.79 26.65 0.99
N PHE A 306 -3.12 27.53 0.23
CA PHE A 306 -2.33 27.08 -0.93
C PHE A 306 -1.11 26.23 -0.54
N THR A 307 -0.38 26.62 0.50
CA THR A 307 0.80 25.87 0.96
C THR A 307 0.42 24.50 1.50
N SER A 308 -0.66 24.41 2.27
CA SER A 308 -1.15 23.13 2.79
C SER A 308 -1.70 22.21 1.69
N LEU A 309 -2.37 22.75 0.67
CA LEU A 309 -2.76 21.98 -0.53
C LEU A 309 -1.54 21.46 -1.30
N TRP A 310 -0.49 22.28 -1.46
CA TRP A 310 0.76 21.85 -2.08
C TRP A 310 1.45 20.75 -1.27
N LEU A 311 1.46 20.86 0.06
CA LEU A 311 2.00 19.81 0.93
C LEU A 311 1.19 18.51 0.85
N LEU A 312 -0.15 18.59 0.77
CA LEU A 312 -1.00 17.43 0.51
C LEU A 312 -0.62 16.75 -0.81
N LEU A 313 -0.37 17.52 -1.86
CA LEU A 313 0.10 16.99 -3.15
C LEU A 313 1.46 16.29 -2.98
N MET A 314 2.43 16.92 -2.29
CA MET A 314 3.74 16.31 -2.03
C MET A 314 3.65 15.00 -1.23
N VAL A 315 2.78 14.93 -0.22
CA VAL A 315 2.53 13.69 0.54
C VAL A 315 1.98 12.58 -0.35
N ASN A 316 1.11 12.90 -1.31
CA ASN A 316 0.60 11.94 -2.28
C ASN A 316 1.68 11.48 -3.28
N LEU A 317 2.66 12.32 -3.60
CA LEU A 317 3.82 11.96 -4.42
C LEU A 317 4.92 11.19 -3.66
N ALA A 318 4.81 10.98 -2.35
CA ALA A 318 5.82 10.27 -1.56
C ALA A 318 6.27 8.91 -2.13
N PRO A 319 5.38 8.04 -2.68
CA PRO A 319 5.82 6.77 -3.29
C PRO A 319 6.73 6.95 -4.51
N TYR A 320 6.54 8.04 -5.25
CA TYR A 320 7.41 8.40 -6.36
C TYR A 320 8.79 8.82 -5.86
N PHE A 321 8.86 9.65 -4.80
CA PHE A 321 10.13 10.04 -4.18
C PHE A 321 10.91 8.82 -3.68
N HIS A 322 10.24 7.86 -3.04
CA HIS A 322 10.85 6.60 -2.61
C HIS A 322 11.45 5.80 -3.77
N THR A 323 10.70 5.69 -4.86
CA THR A 323 11.14 4.98 -6.07
C THR A 323 12.34 5.67 -6.70
N MET A 324 12.37 7.02 -6.69
CA MET A 324 13.46 7.80 -7.27
C MET A 324 14.70 7.83 -6.36
N ALA A 325 14.53 7.89 -5.04
CA ALA A 325 15.62 7.82 -4.07
C ALA A 325 16.34 6.46 -4.09
N GLY A 326 15.60 5.38 -4.31
CA GLY A 326 16.15 4.02 -4.42
C GLY A 326 16.90 3.75 -5.74
N LYS A 327 16.70 4.57 -6.78
CA LYS A 327 17.35 4.40 -8.08
C LYS A 327 18.65 5.20 -8.14
N ARG A 328 19.74 4.55 -8.51
CA ARG A 328 20.95 5.24 -8.98
C ARG A 328 20.67 5.80 -10.37
N PHE A 329 20.20 7.05 -10.46
CA PHE A 329 20.25 7.79 -11.71
C PHE A 329 21.69 7.86 -12.19
N ILE A 330 21.88 7.57 -13.48
CA ILE A 330 23.08 7.80 -14.24
C ILE A 330 22.60 8.70 -15.37
N PHE A 331 22.88 10.00 -15.29
CA PHE A 331 22.66 10.89 -16.43
C PHE A 331 23.60 10.45 -17.57
N TYR A 332 23.07 9.74 -18.57
CA TYR A 332 23.83 9.41 -19.77
C TYR A 332 24.05 10.71 -20.56
N SER A 333 25.25 11.29 -20.50
CA SER A 333 25.66 12.26 -21.53
C SER A 333 25.90 11.49 -22.82
N HIS A 334 25.20 11.88 -23.90
CA HIS A 334 25.31 11.24 -25.21
C HIS A 334 26.73 11.24 -25.83
N HIS A 335 27.67 11.95 -25.21
CA HIS A 335 29.09 11.93 -25.55
C HIS A 335 29.91 11.55 -24.32
N ALA A 336 30.67 10.45 -24.44
CA ALA A 336 31.55 9.86 -23.43
C ALA A 336 30.85 9.29 -22.18
N VAL A 337 30.92 7.96 -22.05
CA VAL A 337 30.62 7.22 -20.81
C VAL A 337 31.65 7.62 -19.75
N LYS A 338 31.43 8.76 -19.08
CA LYS A 338 32.17 9.11 -17.86
C LYS A 338 31.54 8.35 -16.70
N THR A 339 32.30 7.38 -16.19
CA THR A 339 31.94 6.41 -15.15
C THR A 339 32.01 6.96 -13.72
N THR A 340 32.27 8.25 -13.54
CA THR A 340 32.21 8.91 -12.23
C THR A 340 30.82 9.50 -12.04
N PRO A 341 30.15 9.29 -10.88
CA PRO A 341 28.90 9.97 -10.58
C PRO A 341 29.09 11.47 -10.79
N THR A 342 28.31 12.04 -11.69
CA THR A 342 28.38 13.47 -11.97
C THR A 342 27.96 14.20 -10.69
N VAL A 343 28.47 15.41 -10.44
CA VAL A 343 28.00 16.24 -9.32
C VAL A 343 26.47 16.35 -9.32
N GLY A 344 25.86 16.40 -10.51
CA GLY A 344 24.40 16.33 -10.69
C GLY A 344 23.75 15.04 -10.19
N ASP A 345 24.36 13.86 -10.39
CA ASP A 345 23.83 12.58 -9.88
C ASP A 345 23.81 12.56 -8.35
N HIS A 346 24.83 13.14 -7.71
CA HIS A 346 24.90 13.23 -6.26
C HIS A 346 23.87 14.20 -5.69
N PHE A 347 23.73 15.39 -6.30
CA PHE A 347 22.72 16.36 -5.94
C PHE A 347 21.30 15.80 -6.08
N PHE A 348 20.99 15.15 -7.20
CA PHE A 348 19.67 14.59 -7.46
C PHE A 348 19.31 13.48 -6.44
N ARG A 349 20.27 12.61 -6.11
CA ARG A 349 20.08 11.60 -5.07
C ARG A 349 19.90 12.21 -3.69
N LEU A 350 20.69 13.21 -3.33
CA LEU A 350 20.55 13.91 -2.06
C LEU A 350 19.16 14.53 -1.96
N PHE A 351 18.72 15.23 -3.01
CA PHE A 351 17.40 15.85 -3.09
C PHE A 351 16.26 14.84 -2.89
N PHE A 352 16.21 13.76 -3.67
CA PHE A 352 15.16 12.74 -3.53
C PHE A 352 15.26 11.96 -2.22
N SER A 353 16.46 11.76 -1.68
CA SER A 353 16.64 11.10 -0.38
C SER A 353 16.13 11.97 0.78
N VAL A 354 16.32 13.29 0.71
CA VAL A 354 15.76 14.23 1.68
C VAL A 354 14.24 14.26 1.58
N LEU A 355 13.69 14.33 0.36
CA LEU A 355 12.24 14.28 0.13
C LEU A 355 11.62 12.96 0.61
N ASP A 356 12.25 11.81 0.33
CA ASP A 356 11.80 10.50 0.80
C ASP A 356 11.77 10.46 2.33
N ARG A 357 12.85 10.89 3.00
CA ARG A 357 12.90 10.91 4.48
C ARG A 357 11.86 11.85 5.10
N LEU A 358 11.54 12.97 4.43
CA LEU A 358 10.57 13.95 4.91
C LEU A 358 9.11 13.51 4.68
N PHE A 359 8.78 13.03 3.47
CA PHE A 359 7.39 12.79 3.06
C PHE A 359 6.96 11.32 3.13
N TYR A 360 7.88 10.35 3.02
CA TYR A 360 7.52 8.93 3.07
C TYR A 360 6.89 8.50 4.40
N PRO A 361 7.38 8.94 5.57
CA PRO A 361 6.71 8.64 6.83
C PRO A 361 5.30 9.24 6.91
N LEU A 362 5.08 10.38 6.27
CA LEU A 362 3.81 11.10 6.23
C LEU A 362 2.82 10.52 5.19
N ARG A 363 3.24 9.49 4.44
CA ARG A 363 2.43 8.89 3.37
C ARG A 363 1.06 8.47 3.91
N ILE A 364 0.01 8.94 3.25
CA ILE A 364 -1.34 8.44 3.46
C ILE A 364 -1.36 7.01 2.93
N THR A 365 -1.40 6.03 3.82
CA THR A 365 -1.67 4.65 3.43
C THR A 365 -3.04 4.59 2.79
N ASP A 366 -3.19 3.79 1.73
CA ASP A 366 -4.46 3.51 1.08
C ASP A 366 -5.05 2.20 1.66
N PRO A 367 -5.71 2.23 2.84
CA PRO A 367 -6.35 1.04 3.40
C PRO A 367 -7.54 0.59 2.54
N LEU A 368 -8.04 1.45 1.65
CA LEU A 368 -9.16 1.14 0.76
C LEU A 368 -8.75 0.13 -0.30
N LYS A 369 -7.53 0.25 -0.83
CA LYS A 369 -6.97 -0.77 -1.72
C LYS A 369 -6.91 -2.13 -1.03
N VAL A 370 -6.48 -2.17 0.23
CA VAL A 370 -6.35 -3.40 1.03
C VAL A 370 -7.72 -4.04 1.28
N VAL A 371 -8.71 -3.24 1.68
CA VAL A 371 -10.09 -3.71 1.89
C VAL A 371 -10.76 -4.14 0.58
N ALA A 372 -10.54 -3.40 -0.51
CA ALA A 372 -11.05 -3.73 -1.84
C ALA A 372 -10.48 -5.05 -2.36
N GLU A 373 -9.19 -5.32 -2.13
CA GLU A 373 -8.55 -6.58 -2.48
C GLU A 373 -8.89 -7.72 -1.48
N VAL A 374 -9.76 -7.45 -0.50
CA VAL A 374 -10.26 -8.41 0.50
C VAL A 374 -9.13 -8.86 1.43
N HIS A 375 -8.10 -8.05 1.61
CA HIS A 375 -6.95 -8.34 2.47
C HIS A 375 -7.16 -7.84 3.90
N ALA A 376 -6.69 -8.61 4.87
CA ALA A 376 -6.79 -8.26 6.28
C ALA A 376 -5.73 -7.22 6.66
N ILE A 377 -6.19 -6.12 7.25
CA ILE A 377 -5.34 -5.10 7.88
C ILE A 377 -4.95 -5.60 9.27
N PRO A 378 -3.65 -5.79 9.56
CA PRO A 378 -3.20 -6.23 10.87
C PRO A 378 -3.33 -5.10 11.90
N TRP A 379 -3.61 -5.44 13.16
CA TRP A 379 -3.70 -4.46 14.25
C TRP A 379 -2.40 -3.68 14.45
N GLY A 380 -1.25 -4.31 14.24
CA GLY A 380 0.05 -3.62 14.29
C GLY A 380 0.14 -2.45 13.32
N GLN A 381 -0.44 -2.56 12.12
CA GLN A 381 -0.50 -1.46 11.17
C GLN A 381 -1.46 -0.37 11.63
N VAL A 382 -2.65 -0.73 12.14
CA VAL A 382 -3.61 0.26 12.67
C VAL A 382 -2.99 1.06 13.82
N ILE A 383 -2.36 0.38 14.78
CA ILE A 383 -1.71 1.01 15.94
C ILE A 383 -0.56 1.89 15.49
N TYR A 384 0.29 1.41 14.57
CA TYR A 384 1.38 2.21 14.02
C TYR A 384 0.88 3.49 13.36
N GLU A 385 -0.13 3.39 12.49
CA GLU A 385 -0.69 4.55 11.78
C GLU A 385 -1.33 5.55 12.74
N VAL A 386 -2.11 5.08 13.72
CA VAL A 386 -2.74 5.95 14.73
C VAL A 386 -1.68 6.61 15.61
N LEU A 387 -0.74 5.85 16.16
CA LEU A 387 0.31 6.38 17.03
C LEU A 387 1.20 7.37 16.28
N PHE A 388 1.62 7.03 15.07
CA PHE A 388 2.50 7.90 14.30
C PHE A 388 1.79 9.19 13.85
N LYS A 389 0.58 9.09 13.28
CA LYS A 389 -0.11 10.23 12.66
C LYS A 389 -0.96 11.05 13.62
N ALA A 390 -1.70 10.39 14.52
CA ALA A 390 -2.58 11.10 15.45
C ALA A 390 -1.88 11.52 16.74
N VAL A 391 -0.77 10.88 17.12
CA VAL A 391 -0.04 11.21 18.36
C VAL A 391 1.30 11.87 18.06
N VAL A 392 2.25 11.16 17.43
CA VAL A 392 3.62 11.67 17.24
C VAL A 392 3.63 12.90 16.33
N ALA A 393 3.02 12.82 15.15
CA ALA A 393 2.99 13.94 14.22
C ALA A 393 2.27 15.15 14.82
N VAL A 394 1.14 14.94 15.50
CA VAL A 394 0.39 16.00 16.19
C VAL A 394 1.24 16.64 17.29
N LEU A 395 1.96 15.86 18.11
CA LEU A 395 2.85 16.40 19.14
C LEU A 395 3.97 17.23 18.53
N VAL A 396 4.63 16.74 17.48
CA VAL A 396 5.70 17.48 16.79
C VAL A 396 5.17 18.78 16.18
N MET A 397 4.01 18.72 15.51
CA MET A 397 3.34 19.89 14.93
C MET A 397 2.93 20.89 16.02
N SER A 398 2.42 20.41 17.16
CA SER A 398 2.02 21.25 18.30
C SER A 398 3.22 21.97 18.92
N LEU A 399 4.36 21.29 19.05
CA LEU A 399 5.59 21.87 19.57
C LEU A 399 6.13 22.94 18.61
N ALA A 400 6.17 22.63 17.31
CA ALA A 400 6.57 23.57 16.27
C ALA A 400 5.65 24.80 16.24
N ALA A 401 4.34 24.59 16.26
CA ALA A 401 3.35 25.66 16.34
C ALA A 401 3.54 26.50 17.61
N SER A 402 3.76 25.88 18.76
CA SER A 402 4.01 26.59 20.02
C SER A 402 5.28 27.44 19.99
N LEU A 403 6.35 26.98 19.33
CA LEU A 403 7.57 27.78 19.14
C LEU A 403 7.35 28.97 18.18
N ILE A 404 6.58 28.76 17.11
CA ILE A 404 6.26 29.79 16.12
C ILE A 404 5.35 30.87 16.74
N LEU A 405 4.28 30.44 17.41
CA LEU A 405 3.43 31.32 18.22
C LEU A 405 4.22 31.98 19.36
N GLY A 406 5.22 31.28 19.89
CA GLY A 406 6.27 31.77 20.79
C GLY A 406 6.87 33.08 20.33
N ARG A 407 7.41 33.05 19.11
CA ARG A 407 8.13 34.17 18.47
C ARG A 407 7.21 35.23 17.86
N ARG A 408 5.95 34.89 17.57
CA ARG A 408 4.95 35.78 16.97
C ARG A 408 4.28 36.76 17.93
N GLN A 409 4.73 36.89 19.19
CA GLN A 409 4.14 37.83 20.14
C GLN A 409 4.02 39.25 19.55
N TYR A 410 2.76 39.62 19.30
CA TYR A 410 2.16 40.95 19.38
C TYR A 410 3.13 42.14 19.38
N VAL A 411 3.72 42.45 18.23
CA VAL A 411 4.13 43.83 17.95
C VAL A 411 2.85 44.63 17.65
N LYS A 412 2.08 44.88 18.70
CA LYS A 412 1.33 46.13 18.83
C LYS A 412 1.97 46.84 20.02
N THR A 413 3.12 47.46 19.76
CA THR A 413 3.54 48.60 20.57
C THR A 413 2.43 49.67 20.48
N PRO A 414 2.11 50.33 21.61
CA PRO A 414 0.96 51.24 21.74
C PRO A 414 0.96 52.39 20.74
#